data_AF-A0A327L6W3-F1
#
_entry.id   AF-A0A327L6W3-F1
#
_cell.length_a   1.000
_cell.length_b   1.000
_cell.length_c   1.000
_cell.angle_alpha   90.00
_cell.angle_beta   90.00
_cell.angle_gamma   90.00
#
_symmetry.space_group_name_H-M   'P 1'
#
loop_
_entity.id
_entity.type
_entity.pdbx_description
1 polymer ?
#
loop_
_entity_poly.entity_id
_entity_poly.type
_entity_poly.pdbx_seq_one_letter_code
_entity_poly.pdbx_strand_id
1 'polypeptide(L)' 'MTSASPAASPSSLPRVFVARRFSDSRGWFCETYNACRLAGEGVDVSFVQDNQSYSARRGTVRGLHFQVPPHGQGKLVR' A
#
# COMPACT_ATOMS: atom_id res chain seq x y z
N MET A 1 9.10 36.89 -0.13
CA MET A 1 9.99 35.72 -0.28
C MET A 1 9.44 34.62 0.60
N THR A 2 8.56 33.79 0.06
CA THR A 2 7.92 32.70 0.79
C THR A 2 8.83 31.49 0.68
N SER A 3 9.49 31.11 1.77
CA SER A 3 10.30 29.88 1.79
C SER A 3 9.35 28.69 1.65
N ALA A 4 9.38 28.03 0.50
CA ALA A 4 8.79 26.71 0.36
C ALA A 4 9.58 25.75 1.26
N SER A 5 8.89 25.12 2.23
CA SER A 5 9.46 24.00 2.98
C SER A 5 9.92 22.92 2.00
N PRO A 6 11.10 22.30 2.20
CA PRO A 6 11.55 21.24 1.31
C PRO A 6 10.59 20.06 1.37
N ALA A 7 10.14 19.59 0.21
CA ALA A 7 9.38 18.36 0.11
C ALA A 7 10.18 17.23 0.78
N ALA A 8 9.54 16.50 1.68
CA ALA A 8 10.17 15.40 2.39
C ALA A 8 10.81 14.42 1.40
N SER A 9 12.11 14.19 1.52
CA SER A 9 12.82 13.18 0.73
C SER A 9 12.12 11.82 0.87
N PRO A 10 11.92 11.07 -0.23
CA PRO A 10 11.24 9.80 -0.16
C PRO A 10 12.01 8.85 0.76
N SER A 11 11.32 8.38 1.80
CA SER A 11 11.78 7.28 2.66
C SER A 11 12.12 6.07 1.79
N SER A 12 13.27 5.46 2.01
CA SER A 12 13.67 4.19 1.38
C SER A 12 12.87 2.99 1.88
N LEU A 13 12.13 3.16 2.98
CA LEU A 13 11.28 2.12 3.57
C LEU A 13 9.84 2.19 3.03
N PRO A 14 9.16 1.03 2.93
CA PRO A 14 7.73 0.98 2.63
C PRO A 14 6.93 1.81 3.64
N ARG A 15 5.92 2.54 3.14
CA ARG A 15 4.92 3.18 4.01
C ARG A 15 3.95 2.13 4.54
N VAL A 16 3.69 2.15 5.85
CA VAL A 16 2.80 1.21 6.52
C VAL A 16 1.56 1.95 7.01
N PHE A 17 0.38 1.45 6.62
CA PHE A 17 -0.91 1.98 7.04
C PHE A 17 -1.68 0.92 7.82
N VAL A 18 -2.32 1.31 8.92
CA VAL A 18 -3.16 0.40 9.71
C VAL A 18 -4.62 0.58 9.29
N ALA A 19 -5.18 -0.45 8.66
CA ALA A 19 -6.57 -0.45 8.25
C ALA A 19 -7.50 -0.69 9.46
N ARG A 20 -8.56 0.12 9.58
CA ARG A 20 -9.52 0.02 10.68
C ARG A 20 -10.45 -1.17 10.46
N ARG A 21 -10.59 -2.01 11.48
CA ARG A 21 -11.56 -3.11 11.51
C ARG A 21 -12.80 -2.71 12.31
N PHE A 22 -13.97 -2.95 11.74
CA PHE A 22 -15.27 -2.79 12.38
C PHE A 22 -15.80 -4.18 12.69
N SER A 23 -16.07 -4.48 13.96
CA SER A 23 -16.44 -5.84 14.39
C SER A 23 -17.86 -5.87 14.94
N ASP A 24 -18.57 -6.96 14.68
CA ASP A 24 -19.88 -7.28 15.25
C ASP A 24 -20.05 -8.81 15.42
N SER A 25 -21.25 -9.28 15.77
CA SER A 25 -21.53 -10.70 16.00
C SER A 25 -21.33 -11.61 14.77
N ARG A 26 -21.22 -11.05 13.56
CA ARG A 26 -21.00 -11.78 12.30
C ARG A 26 -19.52 -11.92 11.95
N GLY A 27 -18.65 -11.16 12.61
CA GLY A 27 -17.22 -11.10 12.31
C GLY A 27 -16.72 -9.66 12.24
N TRP A 28 -15.86 -9.37 11.25
CA TRP A 28 -15.32 -8.02 11.05
C TRP A 28 -15.35 -7.61 9.57
N PHE A 29 -15.48 -6.30 9.36
CA PHE A 29 -15.38 -5.63 8.09
C PHE A 29 -14.19 -4.68 8.11
N CYS A 30 -13.48 -4.56 6.98
CA CYS A 30 -12.35 -3.66 6.84
C CYS A 30 -12.32 -3.11 5.41
N GLU A 31 -12.24 -1.79 5.30
CA GLU A 31 -11.88 -1.15 4.05
C GLU A 31 -10.36 -1.29 3.86
N THR A 32 -9.94 -2.13 2.91
CA THR A 32 -8.51 -2.40 2.65
C THR A 32 -7.85 -1.34 1.77
N TYR A 33 -8.63 -0.50 1.10
CA TYR A 33 -8.18 0.59 0.25
C TYR A 33 -9.21 1.72 0.25
N ASN A 34 -8.77 2.96 0.43
CA ASN A 34 -9.57 4.16 0.27
C ASN A 34 -8.71 5.24 -0.42
N ALA A 35 -9.07 5.59 -1.66
CA ALA A 35 -8.30 6.54 -2.48
C ALA A 35 -8.16 7.91 -1.80
N CYS A 36 -9.27 8.46 -1.30
CA CYS A 36 -9.29 9.78 -0.67
C CYS A 36 -8.41 9.82 0.59
N ARG A 37 -8.47 8.77 1.42
CA ARG A 37 -7.65 8.66 2.62
C ARG A 37 -6.17 8.55 2.29
N LEU A 38 -5.81 7.72 1.31
CA LEU A 38 -4.41 7.56 0.90
C LEU A 38 -3.84 8.82 0.24
N ALA A 39 -4.65 9.53 -0.56
CA ALA A 39 -4.29 10.83 -1.11
C ALA A 39 -4.00 11.84 0.00
N GLY A 40 -4.81 11.86 1.07
CA GLY A 40 -4.57 12.68 2.27
C GLY A 40 -3.26 12.36 3.00
N GLU A 41 -2.71 11.16 2.82
CA GLU A 41 -1.41 10.71 3.37
C GLU A 41 -0.25 10.89 2.38
N GLY A 42 -0.49 11.56 1.25
CA GLY A 42 0.50 11.83 0.19
C GLY A 42 0.72 10.66 -0.78
N VAL A 43 -0.21 9.70 -0.84
CA VAL A 43 -0.21 8.59 -1.80
C VAL A 43 -1.30 8.88 -2.85
N ASP A 44 -1.01 9.81 -3.75
CA ASP A 44 -1.89 10.20 -4.85
C ASP A 44 -1.52 9.44 -6.13
N VAL A 45 -1.86 8.14 -6.15
CA VAL A 45 -1.62 7.25 -7.29
C VAL A 45 -2.82 6.32 -7.51
N SER A 46 -3.02 5.93 -8.77
CA SER A 46 -4.07 4.98 -9.14
C SER A 46 -3.55 3.54 -9.10
N PHE A 47 -4.22 2.69 -8.33
CA PHE A 47 -4.02 1.24 -8.40
C PHE A 47 -4.85 0.67 -9.55
N VAL A 48 -4.18 0.10 -10.54
CA VAL A 48 -4.82 -0.35 -11.80
C VAL A 48 -4.94 -1.86 -11.91
N GLN A 49 -4.40 -2.60 -10.94
CA GLN A 49 -4.43 -4.06 -10.91
C GLN A 49 -4.62 -4.53 -9.47
N ASP A 50 -5.46 -5.55 -9.30
CA ASP A 50 -5.62 -6.28 -8.06
C ASP A 50 -5.09 -7.71 -8.23
N ASN A 51 -4.47 -8.23 -7.17
CA ASN A 51 -3.96 -9.59 -7.13
C ASN A 51 -4.25 -10.21 -5.76
N GLN A 52 -4.76 -11.44 -5.77
CA GLN A 52 -4.95 -12.25 -4.57
C GLN A 52 -4.14 -13.53 -4.70
N SER A 53 -3.30 -13.81 -3.70
CA SER A 53 -2.52 -15.05 -3.66
C SER A 53 -2.78 -15.82 -2.37
N TYR A 54 -2.82 -17.14 -2.47
CA TYR A 54 -2.87 -18.07 -1.35
C TYR A 54 -1.61 -18.93 -1.35
N SER A 55 -0.94 -19.02 -0.21
CA SER A 55 0.22 -19.89 -0.01
C SER A 55 -0.20 -21.09 0.82
N ALA A 56 -0.40 -22.25 0.15
CA ALA A 56 -0.93 -23.45 0.80
C ALA A 56 0.00 -24.03 1.88
N ARG A 57 1.32 -23.92 1.69
CA ARG A 57 2.33 -24.45 2.63
C ARG A 57 2.88 -23.32 3.49
N ARG A 58 2.85 -23.48 4.81
CA ARG A 58 3.59 -22.62 5.76
C ARG A 58 5.07 -22.59 5.35
N GLY A 59 5.66 -21.39 5.37
CA GLY A 59 7.05 -21.19 4.95
C GLY A 59 7.24 -20.99 3.44
N THR A 60 6.16 -20.90 2.65
CA THR A 60 6.26 -20.50 1.24
C THR A 60 6.81 -19.08 1.14
N VAL A 61 7.95 -18.92 0.48
CA VAL A 61 8.58 -17.62 0.19
C VAL A 61 8.23 -17.19 -1.23
N ARG A 62 7.77 -15.95 -1.42
CA ARG A 62 7.48 -15.35 -2.73
C ARG A 62 8.29 -14.06 -2.90
N GLY A 63 9.38 -14.14 -3.65
CA GLY A 63 10.29 -13.02 -3.87
C GLY A 63 11.66 -13.48 -4.36
N LEU A 64 12.61 -12.58 -4.64
CA LEU A 64 12.50 -11.11 -4.62
C LEU A 64 11.92 -10.60 -5.94
N HIS A 65 10.82 -9.86 -5.89
CA HIS A 65 10.21 -9.27 -7.08
C HIS A 65 10.51 -7.78 -7.13
N PHE A 66 11.17 -7.34 -8.18
CA PHE A 66 11.38 -5.92 -8.48
C PHE A 66 11.12 -5.69 -9.97
N GLN A 67 10.76 -4.46 -10.31
CA GLN A 67 10.62 -4.02 -11.69
C GLN A 67 11.39 -2.72 -11.86
N VAL A 68 12.05 -2.60 -13.01
CA VAL A 68 12.90 -1.46 -13.36
C VAL A 68 12.21 -0.57 -14.39
N PRO A 69 12.61 0.70 -14.52
CA PRO A 69 12.14 1.55 -15.61
C PRO A 69 12.32 0.88 -16.98
N PRO A 70 11.37 1.05 -17.91
CA PRO A 70 10.19 1.91 -17.84
C PRO A 70 8.95 1.27 -17.17
N HIS A 71 9.07 0.02 -16.69
CA HIS A 71 7.93 -0.78 -16.20
C HIS A 71 7.91 -0.91 -14.68
N GLY A 72 8.35 0.12 -13.95
CA GLY A 72 8.29 0.12 -12.49
C GLY A 72 6.85 -0.02 -11.98
N GLN A 73 6.64 -0.80 -10.93
CA GLN A 73 5.31 -1.02 -10.33
C GLN A 73 5.35 -0.81 -8.82
N GLY A 74 4.55 0.14 -8.36
CA GLY A 74 4.18 0.25 -6.95
C GLY A 74 3.20 -0.85 -6.57
N LYS A 75 3.30 -1.35 -5.33
CA LYS A 75 2.42 -2.40 -4.81
C LYS A 75 1.81 -1.97 -3.49
N LEU A 76 0.50 -2.07 -3.37
CA LEU A 76 -0.21 -2.07 -2.11
C LEU A 76 -0.39 -3.53 -1.67
N VAL A 77 0.17 -3.91 -0.52
CA VAL A 77 0.19 -5.30 -0.03
C VAL A 77 -0.52 -5.38 1.32
N ARG A 78 -1.29 -6.46 1.53
CA ARG A 78 -2.06 -6.77 2.74
C ARG A 78 -1.85 -8.18 3.24
#